data_AF-A0AAD3XDC5-F1
#
_entry.id   AF-A0AAD3XDC5-F1
#
_cell.length_a   1.000
_cell.length_b   1.000
_cell.length_c   1.000
_cell.angle_alpha   90.00
_cell.angle_beta   90.00
_cell.angle_gamma   90.00
#
_symmetry.space_group_name_H-M   'P 1'
#
loop_
_entity.id
_entity.type
_entity.pdbx_description
1 polymer ?
#
loop_
_entity_poly.entity_id
_entity_poly.type
_entity_poly.pdbx_seq_one_letter_code
_entity_poly.pdbx_strand_id
1 'polypeptide(L)'
;MRSRRSESPISNYTDLPGATAPYHAGPLQLSPTSFPRPPRSISRIALFDSKYLFPNTSNSRFRCRLFELSLNFGGRGSRGWHRISWIHRLDWIQMAGGNTSEFGIAAQSIPVPYGRSKAWYQFTQQKLPACKPVLTPACVISIFLLLSVISLPLGLVTLQASRSVVEIVDHYDAECIPDAFQGNKVAYIRDSSTTKNCPRYLKVPKRMKAPIYIYYQLDNFYQNHRRYVKSRSDKQLLYGLRHSDTSTCKPEELSNGIPIVPCGLIAWSLFNDTYTFRRGTVELKVNRNNIAWKSDREHKFGKEVYPYNFQNGSLIGGGNLDLHIPLSDQEDLIVWMRTAALPSFRKLYGKIEDDLDEGEVVAVNVMNNYNTYSFGGKKKLVLTTMTWVGGKNDFLGLAYIFVGSCCILISVIFIFLHVRNPRAYGDASLLSFNRKSISG
;
A
#
# COMPACT_ATOMS: atom_id res chain seq x y z
N MET A 1 -69.97 61.15 0.03
CA MET A 1 -69.94 61.95 -1.23
C MET A 1 -69.55 61.02 -2.39
N ARG A 2 -69.89 61.34 -3.66
CA ARG A 2 -69.39 60.64 -4.88
C ARG A 2 -67.95 61.11 -5.21
N SER A 3 -67.15 60.57 -6.14
CA SER A 3 -67.31 59.71 -7.34
C SER A 3 -65.97 58.94 -7.60
N ARG A 4 -65.78 57.78 -8.26
CA ARG A 4 -66.12 57.21 -9.61
C ARG A 4 -65.74 58.11 -10.81
N ARG A 5 -65.27 57.64 -11.98
CA ARG A 5 -65.00 56.29 -12.59
C ARG A 5 -63.44 56.15 -12.79
N SER A 6 -62.76 55.34 -13.63
CA SER A 6 -62.95 54.25 -14.63
C SER A 6 -61.59 53.49 -14.72
N GLU A 7 -61.44 52.19 -15.01
CA GLU A 7 -61.86 51.31 -16.13
C GLU A 7 -61.05 51.45 -17.45
N SER A 8 -60.51 50.32 -17.92
CA SER A 8 -59.94 50.11 -19.27
C SER A 8 -60.24 48.68 -19.80
N PRO A 9 -60.59 48.51 -21.09
CA PRO A 9 -60.85 47.21 -21.75
C PRO A 9 -59.68 46.80 -22.69
N ILE A 10 -59.56 45.65 -23.38
CA ILE A 10 -59.95 44.20 -23.31
C ILE A 10 -59.40 43.53 -24.60
N SER A 11 -58.67 42.41 -24.48
CA SER A 11 -58.50 41.30 -25.46
C SER A 11 -57.74 41.42 -26.80
N ASN A 12 -57.35 40.21 -27.29
CA ASN A 12 -57.09 39.74 -28.68
C ASN A 12 -55.72 40.00 -29.34
N TYR A 13 -55.17 39.11 -30.19
CA TYR A 13 -55.25 37.61 -30.32
C TYR A 13 -54.16 37.14 -31.34
N THR A 14 -53.83 35.83 -31.39
CA THR A 14 -53.14 35.07 -32.49
C THR A 14 -51.65 35.33 -32.88
N ASP A 15 -50.94 34.19 -33.02
CA ASP A 15 -49.94 33.79 -34.03
C ASP A 15 -48.42 34.06 -34.01
N LEU A 16 -47.71 32.98 -34.42
CA LEU A 16 -46.29 32.75 -34.78
C LEU A 16 -46.14 32.82 -36.32
N PRO A 17 -44.96 32.63 -36.98
CA PRO A 17 -43.57 32.33 -36.54
C PRO A 17 -42.59 33.47 -36.93
N GLY A 18 -41.25 33.42 -36.87
CA GLY A 18 -40.27 32.39 -36.48
C GLY A 18 -39.20 32.15 -37.57
N ALA A 19 -38.04 32.84 -37.51
CA ALA A 19 -36.91 32.64 -38.43
C ALA A 19 -35.52 32.96 -37.83
N THR A 20 -34.65 31.96 -37.93
CA THR A 20 -33.20 31.79 -37.71
C THR A 20 -32.18 32.96 -37.80
N ALA A 21 -31.19 32.92 -36.89
CA ALA A 21 -29.72 33.07 -37.13
C ALA A 21 -29.09 34.46 -37.40
N PRO A 22 -27.74 34.61 -37.33
CA PRO A 22 -26.76 34.04 -36.38
C PRO A 22 -25.78 35.11 -35.79
N TYR A 23 -24.98 34.75 -34.77
CA TYR A 23 -23.77 35.51 -34.41
C TYR A 23 -22.56 34.61 -34.10
N HIS A 24 -21.37 35.09 -34.49
CA HIS A 24 -20.10 34.35 -34.46
C HIS A 24 -19.38 34.38 -33.11
N ALA A 25 -18.52 33.39 -32.88
CA ALA A 25 -17.54 33.39 -31.80
C ALA A 25 -16.28 34.20 -32.17
N GLY A 26 -15.70 34.90 -31.18
CA GLY A 26 -14.42 35.61 -31.26
C GLY A 26 -13.74 35.65 -29.87
N PRO A 27 -12.40 35.70 -29.78
CA PRO A 27 -11.69 35.37 -28.54
C PRO A 27 -11.54 36.54 -27.56
N LEU A 28 -11.67 36.25 -26.26
CA LEU A 28 -11.30 37.17 -25.19
C LEU A 28 -9.78 37.24 -25.02
N GLN A 29 -9.22 38.44 -25.16
CA GLN A 29 -7.83 38.74 -24.77
C GLN A 29 -7.72 38.88 -23.25
N LEU A 30 -6.65 38.34 -22.67
CA LEU A 30 -6.28 38.55 -21.26
C LEU A 30 -4.94 39.30 -21.19
N SER A 31 -4.99 40.54 -20.71
CA SER A 31 -3.80 41.36 -20.43
C SER A 31 -3.21 41.02 -19.04
N PRO A 32 -1.89 41.14 -18.84
CA PRO A 32 -1.23 40.57 -17.67
C PRO A 32 -1.33 41.46 -16.41
N THR A 33 -2.12 41.04 -15.42
CA THR A 33 -2.11 41.64 -14.08
C THR A 33 -0.99 41.07 -13.19
N SER A 34 -0.34 41.94 -12.44
CA SER A 34 0.86 41.66 -11.63
C SER A 34 0.68 40.60 -10.53
N PHE A 35 1.58 39.61 -10.47
CA PHE A 35 1.72 38.72 -9.32
C PHE A 35 2.47 39.39 -8.15
N PRO A 36 1.99 39.27 -6.89
CA PRO A 36 2.77 39.66 -5.72
C PRO A 36 3.90 38.66 -5.44
N ARG A 37 5.05 39.14 -4.95
CA ARG A 37 6.20 38.29 -4.62
C ARG A 37 6.01 37.59 -3.27
N PRO A 38 6.40 36.31 -3.11
CA PRO A 38 6.35 35.63 -1.82
C PRO A 38 7.43 36.16 -0.85
N PRO A 39 7.19 36.14 0.47
CA PRO A 39 8.16 36.58 1.47
C PRO A 39 9.35 35.61 1.61
N ARG A 40 10.54 36.14 1.90
CA ARG A 40 11.74 35.35 2.20
C ARG A 40 11.64 34.69 3.59
N SER A 41 11.13 33.47 3.65
CA SER A 41 11.15 32.67 4.88
C SER A 41 12.56 32.13 5.17
N ILE A 42 13.07 32.37 6.38
CA ILE A 42 14.37 31.89 6.84
C ILE A 42 14.24 30.45 7.34
N SER A 43 14.79 29.49 6.59
CA SER A 43 14.84 28.08 6.98
C SER A 43 15.83 27.83 8.13
N ARG A 44 15.42 28.14 9.37
CA ARG A 44 16.09 27.63 10.57
C ARG A 44 15.85 26.12 10.69
N ILE A 45 16.81 25.32 10.25
CA ILE A 45 16.84 23.89 10.55
C ILE A 45 17.16 23.74 12.05
N ALA A 46 16.23 23.16 12.80
CA ALA A 46 16.45 22.86 14.21
C ALA A 46 17.38 21.63 14.35
N LEU A 47 18.63 21.88 14.74
CA LEU A 47 19.55 20.83 15.18
C LEU A 47 19.10 20.35 16.57
N PHE A 48 18.55 19.13 16.64
CA PHE A 48 18.37 18.43 17.91
C PHE A 48 19.74 17.96 18.43
N ASP A 49 20.19 18.57 19.52
CA ASP A 49 21.46 18.22 20.17
C ASP A 49 21.33 16.87 20.91
N SER A 50 21.95 15.82 20.36
CA SER A 50 21.94 14.46 20.93
C SER A 50 23.36 14.05 21.33
N LYS A 51 23.77 14.48 22.52
CA LYS A 51 25.06 14.14 23.13
C LYS A 51 25.03 12.72 23.71
N TYR A 52 25.46 11.73 22.93
CA TYR A 52 25.91 10.44 23.49
C TYR A 52 27.29 10.04 22.96
N LEU A 53 28.06 9.37 23.82
CA LEU A 53 29.50 9.11 23.62
C LEU A 53 29.71 7.86 22.78
N PHE A 54 30.67 7.91 21.85
CA PHE A 54 31.29 6.72 21.27
C PHE A 54 32.49 6.29 22.12
N PRO A 55 32.59 5.01 22.54
CA PRO A 55 33.82 4.46 23.11
C PRO A 55 34.89 4.33 22.01
N ASN A 56 36.16 4.38 22.42
CA ASN A 56 37.29 4.53 21.52
C ASN A 56 38.02 3.18 21.30
N THR A 57 37.99 2.62 20.09
CA THR A 57 38.68 1.36 19.75
C THR A 57 39.58 1.53 18.52
N SER A 58 40.90 1.59 18.74
CA SER A 58 41.88 1.91 17.72
C SER A 58 42.53 0.66 17.08
N ASN A 59 41.85 0.01 16.13
CA ASN A 59 42.49 -0.65 14.98
C ASN A 59 41.48 -1.23 13.97
N SER A 60 41.44 -0.67 12.76
CA SER A 60 40.86 -1.36 11.59
C SER A 60 41.50 -0.82 10.29
N ARG A 61 42.23 -1.69 9.58
CA ARG A 61 42.76 -1.38 8.24
C ARG A 61 41.64 -1.58 7.21
N PHE A 62 40.91 -0.52 6.88
CA PHE A 62 39.94 -0.54 5.77
C PHE A 62 40.66 -0.73 4.43
N ARG A 63 40.77 -1.98 3.96
CA ARG A 63 41.09 -2.31 2.57
C ARG A 63 39.81 -2.21 1.74
N CYS A 64 39.78 -1.30 0.76
CA CYS A 64 38.77 -1.39 -0.30
C CYS A 64 39.08 -2.60 -1.21
N ARG A 65 38.43 -3.74 -0.94
CA ARG A 65 38.16 -4.75 -1.96
C ARG A 65 36.71 -4.57 -2.41
N LEU A 66 36.49 -4.33 -3.72
CA LEU A 66 35.20 -4.64 -4.32
C LEU A 66 35.05 -6.17 -4.32
N PHE A 67 33.88 -6.65 -3.90
CA PHE A 67 33.39 -8.04 -3.92
C PHE A 67 34.33 -9.09 -4.56
N GLU A 68 35.16 -9.75 -3.75
CA GLU A 68 35.65 -11.10 -4.05
C GLU A 68 34.59 -12.12 -3.58
N LEU A 69 33.77 -12.59 -4.51
CA LEU A 69 32.88 -13.73 -4.27
C LEU A 69 33.67 -15.04 -4.41
N SER A 70 34.44 -15.37 -3.39
CA SER A 70 35.19 -16.64 -3.33
C SER A 70 34.25 -17.81 -2.99
N LEU A 71 33.72 -18.48 -4.01
CA LEU A 71 32.93 -19.71 -3.89
C LEU A 71 33.84 -20.93 -3.72
N ASN A 72 34.35 -21.13 -2.51
CA ASN A 72 35.13 -22.31 -2.14
C ASN A 72 34.24 -23.58 -2.05
N PHE A 73 34.23 -24.38 -3.11
CA PHE A 73 33.65 -25.74 -3.09
C PHE A 73 34.61 -26.74 -2.42
N GLY A 74 34.70 -26.70 -1.08
CA GLY A 74 35.41 -27.68 -0.26
C GLY A 74 34.49 -28.81 0.20
N GLY A 75 34.51 -29.95 -0.49
CA GLY A 75 33.60 -31.08 -0.20
C GLY A 75 34.25 -32.26 0.51
N ARG A 76 33.87 -32.53 1.77
CA ARG A 76 33.68 -33.88 2.38
C ARG A 76 33.29 -33.83 3.87
N GLY A 77 32.36 -34.69 4.28
CA GLY A 77 32.45 -35.41 5.56
C GLY A 77 31.67 -34.91 6.79
N SER A 78 30.55 -35.59 7.07
CA SER A 78 30.07 -35.96 8.42
C SER A 78 29.62 -34.91 9.46
N ARG A 79 28.29 -34.91 9.68
CA ARG A 79 27.58 -34.94 10.99
C ARG A 79 28.03 -33.95 12.10
N GLY A 80 27.23 -32.90 12.29
CA GLY A 80 27.14 -32.14 13.55
C GLY A 80 25.95 -31.17 13.57
N TRP A 81 24.96 -31.41 14.44
CA TRP A 81 23.83 -30.48 14.65
C TRP A 81 24.18 -29.46 15.75
N HIS A 82 24.18 -28.17 15.46
CA HIS A 82 24.24 -27.13 16.49
C HIS A 82 23.23 -26.00 16.27
N ARG A 83 22.42 -25.75 17.32
CA ARG A 83 21.63 -24.54 17.50
C ARG A 83 22.54 -23.31 17.50
N ILE A 84 22.16 -22.25 16.79
CA ILE A 84 22.69 -20.91 17.06
C ILE A 84 21.80 -20.29 18.15
N SER A 85 22.39 -19.98 19.31
CA SER A 85 21.74 -19.26 20.40
C SER A 85 22.42 -17.91 20.58
N TRP A 86 21.63 -16.83 20.63
CA TRP A 86 22.13 -15.49 20.92
C TRP A 86 22.01 -15.22 22.43
N ILE A 87 23.13 -15.32 23.15
CA ILE A 87 23.21 -14.96 24.57
C ILE A 87 23.75 -13.53 24.67
N HIS A 88 22.89 -12.59 25.08
CA HIS A 88 23.36 -11.31 25.61
C HIS A 88 24.00 -11.53 26.99
N ARG A 89 25.25 -11.11 27.15
CA ARG A 89 25.92 -11.00 28.45
C ARG A 89 26.03 -9.51 28.79
N LEU A 90 25.34 -9.09 29.85
CA LEU A 90 25.40 -7.75 30.43
C LEU A 90 25.94 -7.87 31.86
N ASP A 91 27.27 -7.90 31.98
CA ASP A 91 27.91 -7.88 33.29
C ASP A 91 27.95 -6.43 33.82
N TRP A 92 27.38 -6.23 35.00
CA TRP A 92 27.44 -4.95 35.72
C TRP A 92 28.77 -4.83 36.47
N ILE A 93 29.35 -3.62 36.51
CA ILE A 93 30.45 -3.29 37.41
C ILE A 93 30.03 -2.13 38.30
N GLN A 94 30.20 -2.34 39.60
CA GLN A 94 29.79 -1.46 40.69
C GLN A 94 30.96 -0.54 41.07
N MET A 95 30.70 0.74 41.33
CA MET A 95 31.69 1.67 41.89
C MET A 95 31.37 1.97 43.35
N ALA A 96 32.39 1.84 44.21
CA ALA A 96 32.34 2.31 45.60
C ALA A 96 32.67 3.81 45.68
N GLY A 97 32.22 4.46 46.75
CA GLY A 97 32.36 5.91 46.93
C GLY A 97 33.68 6.35 47.58
N GLY A 98 33.95 7.65 47.44
CA GLY A 98 34.98 8.40 48.16
C GLY A 98 34.57 9.88 48.17
N ASN A 99 34.85 10.61 49.24
CA ASN A 99 34.35 11.97 49.46
C ASN A 99 35.47 12.88 50.01
N THR A 100 35.34 14.20 49.86
CA THR A 100 36.23 15.26 50.39
C THR A 100 37.70 15.25 49.89
N SER A 101 38.43 16.37 49.77
CA SER A 101 38.11 17.81 49.92
C SER A 101 39.18 18.73 49.28
N GLU A 102 38.92 20.05 49.36
CA GLU A 102 39.88 21.17 49.30
C GLU A 102 40.39 21.75 47.96
N PHE A 103 40.96 22.95 48.09
CA PHE A 103 41.12 23.99 47.06
C PHE A 103 42.56 24.08 46.53
N GLY A 104 42.70 24.48 45.27
CA GLY A 104 43.98 24.88 44.69
C GLY A 104 43.82 25.60 43.35
N ILE A 105 44.00 26.92 43.32
CA ILE A 105 43.94 27.69 42.08
C ILE A 105 45.27 27.56 41.33
N ALA A 106 45.28 26.73 40.30
CA ALA A 106 46.33 26.71 39.28
C ALA A 106 45.67 26.69 37.89
N ALA A 107 46.05 27.64 37.03
CA ALA A 107 45.53 27.74 35.67
C ALA A 107 46.15 26.67 34.74
N GLN A 108 45.83 25.40 34.97
CA GLN A 108 46.24 24.30 34.10
C GLN A 108 45.43 24.34 32.79
N SER A 109 46.14 24.40 31.67
CA SER A 109 45.53 24.33 30.33
C SER A 109 44.84 22.97 30.15
N ILE A 110 43.52 22.97 29.93
CA ILE A 110 42.74 21.75 29.67
C ILE A 110 43.37 20.99 28.50
N PRO A 111 43.85 19.75 28.68
CA PRO A 111 44.41 18.96 27.58
C PRO A 111 43.29 18.63 26.59
N VAL A 112 43.26 19.31 25.45
CA VAL A 112 42.25 19.08 24.40
C VAL A 112 42.34 17.62 23.96
N PRO A 113 41.28 16.80 24.12
CA PRO A 113 41.37 15.37 23.87
C PRO A 113 41.72 15.10 22.41
N TYR A 114 42.95 14.61 22.19
CA TYR A 114 43.66 14.57 20.90
C TYR A 114 42.89 13.90 19.76
N GLY A 115 42.00 12.94 20.07
CA GLY A 115 41.10 12.33 19.08
C GLY A 115 40.04 13.30 18.52
N ARG A 116 39.52 14.22 19.33
CA ARG A 116 38.43 15.14 18.95
C ARG A 116 38.94 16.25 18.03
N SER A 117 40.13 16.80 18.32
CA SER A 117 40.81 17.75 17.42
C SER A 117 41.23 17.08 16.11
N LYS A 118 41.77 15.84 16.16
CA LYS A 118 42.17 15.10 14.95
C LYS A 118 40.99 14.79 14.02
N ALA A 119 39.85 14.33 14.55
CA ALA A 119 38.66 14.06 13.75
C ALA A 119 38.08 15.35 13.13
N TRP A 120 38.00 16.44 13.92
CA TRP A 120 37.56 17.75 13.43
C TRP A 120 38.51 18.34 12.38
N TYR A 121 39.83 18.16 12.55
CA TYR A 121 40.85 18.52 11.56
C TYR A 121 40.68 17.70 10.27
N GLN A 122 40.51 16.38 10.34
CA GLN A 122 40.28 15.56 9.14
C GLN A 122 38.97 15.92 8.42
N PHE A 123 37.91 16.30 9.14
CA PHE A 123 36.66 16.78 8.56
C PHE A 123 36.84 18.15 7.88
N THR A 124 37.33 19.16 8.61
CA THR A 124 37.51 20.53 8.09
C THR A 124 38.53 20.62 6.95
N GLN A 125 39.57 19.76 6.95
CA GLN A 125 40.56 19.66 5.89
C GLN A 125 40.15 18.70 4.76
N GLN A 126 38.95 18.10 4.81
CA GLN A 126 38.44 17.11 3.85
C GLN A 126 39.37 15.88 3.65
N LYS A 127 40.15 15.53 4.69
CA LYS A 127 41.11 14.41 4.76
C LYS A 127 40.53 13.20 5.53
N LEU A 128 39.21 13.00 5.45
CA LEU A 128 38.54 11.80 5.95
C LEU A 128 38.87 10.59 5.05
N PRO A 129 38.94 9.37 5.61
CA PRO A 129 39.13 8.15 4.81
C PRO A 129 37.93 7.92 3.89
N ALA A 130 38.17 7.93 2.58
CA ALA A 130 37.13 7.80 1.56
C ALA A 130 37.57 6.81 0.48
N CYS A 131 36.69 5.85 0.14
CA CYS A 131 36.88 5.00 -1.04
C CYS A 131 36.37 5.75 -2.27
N LYS A 132 37.21 5.88 -3.31
CA LYS A 132 36.84 6.50 -4.60
C LYS A 132 36.79 5.42 -5.69
N PRO A 133 35.67 4.67 -5.84
CA PRO A 133 35.58 3.60 -6.82
C PRO A 133 35.60 4.19 -8.24
N VAL A 134 36.63 3.88 -9.02
CA VAL A 134 36.67 4.21 -10.44
C VAL A 134 36.09 3.06 -11.23
N LEU A 135 35.05 3.34 -12.04
CA LEU A 135 34.33 2.35 -12.82
C LEU A 135 35.15 1.94 -14.05
N THR A 136 35.94 0.87 -13.92
CA THR A 136 36.63 0.24 -15.05
C THR A 136 35.66 -0.60 -15.89
N PRO A 137 35.87 -0.78 -17.20
CA PRO A 137 34.98 -1.59 -18.04
C PRO A 137 34.76 -3.01 -17.50
N ALA A 138 35.84 -3.69 -17.09
CA ALA A 138 35.75 -5.03 -16.49
C ALA A 138 34.90 -5.06 -15.21
N CYS A 139 34.99 -4.04 -14.35
CA CYS A 139 34.17 -3.92 -13.15
C CYS A 139 32.68 -3.75 -13.50
N VAL A 140 32.37 -2.84 -14.43
CA VAL A 140 31.00 -2.56 -14.88
C VAL A 140 30.36 -3.79 -15.56
N ILE A 141 31.10 -4.45 -16.45
CA ILE A 141 30.69 -5.72 -17.10
C ILE A 141 30.40 -6.78 -16.04
N SER A 142 31.27 -6.96 -15.04
CA SER A 142 31.10 -7.95 -13.97
C SER A 142 29.85 -7.68 -13.12
N ILE A 143 29.56 -6.41 -12.82
CA ILE A 143 28.35 -6.01 -12.08
C ILE A 143 27.09 -6.33 -12.88
N PHE A 144 27.05 -6.01 -14.18
CA PHE A 144 25.89 -6.31 -15.02
C PHE A 144 25.68 -7.82 -15.23
N LEU A 145 26.76 -8.61 -15.41
CA LEU A 145 26.67 -10.06 -15.48
C LEU A 145 26.14 -10.66 -14.17
N LEU A 146 26.67 -10.25 -13.02
CA LEU A 146 26.23 -10.74 -11.71
C LEU A 146 24.75 -10.38 -11.44
N LEU A 147 24.33 -9.15 -11.74
CA LEU A 147 22.94 -8.72 -11.59
C LEU A 147 22.00 -9.53 -12.50
N SER A 148 22.42 -9.83 -13.74
CA SER A 148 21.69 -10.73 -14.64
C SER A 148 21.57 -12.16 -14.08
N VAL A 149 22.69 -12.76 -13.66
CA VAL A 149 22.76 -14.14 -13.17
C VAL A 149 21.89 -14.36 -11.92
N ILE A 150 21.68 -13.32 -11.11
CA ILE A 150 20.74 -13.36 -9.98
C ILE A 150 19.29 -13.07 -10.41
N SER A 151 19.08 -12.08 -11.27
CA SER A 151 17.73 -11.61 -11.63
C SER A 151 16.97 -12.59 -12.53
N LEU A 152 17.63 -13.24 -13.49
CA LEU A 152 16.95 -14.14 -14.44
C LEU A 152 16.36 -15.39 -13.75
N PRO A 153 17.10 -16.16 -12.92
CA PRO A 153 16.52 -17.28 -12.19
C PRO A 153 15.42 -16.86 -11.21
N LEU A 154 15.62 -15.74 -10.49
CA LEU A 154 14.62 -15.21 -9.57
C LEU A 154 13.32 -14.82 -10.29
N GLY A 155 13.44 -14.17 -11.45
CA GLY A 155 12.31 -13.81 -12.29
C GLY A 155 11.57 -15.01 -12.87
N LEU A 156 12.29 -16.04 -13.33
CA LEU A 156 11.69 -17.29 -13.81
C LEU A 156 10.96 -18.05 -12.70
N VAL A 157 11.58 -18.21 -11.52
CA VAL A 157 11.00 -18.93 -10.38
C VAL A 157 9.78 -18.18 -9.80
N THR A 158 9.83 -16.84 -9.70
CA THR A 158 8.66 -16.05 -9.27
C THR A 158 7.54 -16.03 -10.31
N LEU A 159 7.87 -15.99 -11.61
CA LEU A 159 6.87 -16.10 -12.68
C LEU A 159 6.18 -17.48 -12.69
N GLN A 160 6.94 -18.56 -12.48
CA GLN A 160 6.38 -19.91 -12.34
C GLN A 160 5.48 -20.02 -11.10
N ALA A 161 5.88 -19.43 -9.97
CA ALA A 161 5.08 -19.40 -8.74
C ALA A 161 3.85 -18.49 -8.81
N SER A 162 3.80 -17.50 -9.71
CA SER A 162 2.58 -16.77 -10.07
C SER A 162 1.65 -17.63 -10.94
N ARG A 163 2.19 -18.27 -11.98
CA ARG A 163 1.42 -19.03 -12.99
C ARG A 163 0.86 -20.36 -12.50
N SER A 164 1.37 -20.89 -11.39
CA SER A 164 0.77 -22.05 -10.70
C SER A 164 -0.41 -21.69 -9.80
N VAL A 165 -0.69 -20.39 -9.58
CA VAL A 165 -1.92 -19.96 -8.89
C VAL A 165 -3.13 -20.19 -9.79
N VAL A 166 -4.08 -20.99 -9.30
CA VAL A 166 -5.39 -21.18 -9.92
C VAL A 166 -6.31 -20.10 -9.36
N GLU A 167 -6.98 -19.36 -10.24
CA GLU A 167 -7.90 -18.28 -9.89
C GLU A 167 -9.17 -18.39 -10.75
N ILE A 168 -10.32 -18.33 -10.10
CA ILE A 168 -11.67 -18.25 -10.70
C ILE A 168 -12.24 -16.89 -10.36
N VAL A 169 -12.78 -16.17 -11.34
CA VAL A 169 -13.37 -14.83 -11.16
C VAL A 169 -14.77 -14.83 -11.77
N ASP A 170 -15.79 -14.57 -10.94
CA ASP A 170 -17.19 -14.51 -11.35
C ASP A 170 -17.75 -13.09 -11.24
N HIS A 171 -18.35 -12.60 -12.33
CA HIS A 171 -18.84 -11.23 -12.48
C HIS A 171 -20.34 -11.12 -12.15
N TYR A 172 -20.67 -11.47 -10.91
CA TYR A 172 -22.07 -11.57 -10.46
C TYR A 172 -22.82 -10.22 -10.41
N ASP A 173 -22.15 -9.08 -10.57
CA ASP A 173 -22.78 -7.75 -10.50
C ASP A 173 -23.78 -7.48 -11.62
N ALA A 174 -23.54 -7.97 -12.84
CA ALA A 174 -24.48 -7.81 -13.96
C ALA A 174 -25.55 -8.90 -14.00
N GLU A 175 -25.19 -10.13 -13.61
CA GLU A 175 -25.99 -11.34 -13.76
C GLU A 175 -26.97 -11.58 -12.60
N CYS A 176 -26.70 -11.05 -11.40
CA CYS A 176 -27.59 -11.16 -10.24
C CYS A 176 -28.69 -10.07 -10.19
N ILE A 177 -29.20 -9.67 -11.36
CA ILE A 177 -30.27 -8.67 -11.53
C ILE A 177 -31.33 -9.27 -12.47
N PRO A 178 -32.59 -9.44 -12.04
CA PRO A 178 -33.67 -9.91 -12.92
C PRO A 178 -33.90 -8.97 -14.10
N ASP A 179 -34.32 -9.51 -15.25
CA ASP A 179 -34.47 -8.74 -16.50
C ASP A 179 -35.39 -7.51 -16.36
N ALA A 180 -36.47 -7.65 -15.59
CA ALA A 180 -37.40 -6.56 -15.25
C ALA A 180 -36.73 -5.34 -14.58
N PHE A 181 -35.57 -5.52 -13.97
CA PHE A 181 -34.80 -4.47 -13.28
C PHE A 181 -33.51 -4.06 -14.00
N GLN A 182 -33.18 -4.63 -15.17
CA GLN A 182 -31.96 -4.26 -15.90
C GLN A 182 -31.90 -2.77 -16.26
N GLY A 183 -33.05 -2.14 -16.53
CA GLY A 183 -33.18 -0.69 -16.75
C GLY A 183 -33.13 0.18 -15.48
N ASN A 184 -33.34 -0.38 -14.28
CA ASN A 184 -33.27 0.35 -13.01
C ASN A 184 -32.68 -0.51 -11.87
N LYS A 185 -31.38 -0.78 -12.00
CA LYS A 185 -30.58 -1.60 -11.08
C LYS A 185 -30.55 -1.06 -9.64
N VAL A 186 -30.75 0.25 -9.47
CA VAL A 186 -30.75 0.93 -8.16
C VAL A 186 -32.08 0.71 -7.42
N ALA A 187 -33.22 0.60 -8.12
CA ALA A 187 -34.49 0.28 -7.48
C ALA A 187 -34.47 -1.13 -6.87
N TYR A 188 -34.02 -2.13 -7.62
CA TYR A 188 -33.90 -3.53 -7.18
C TYR A 188 -33.11 -3.71 -5.88
N ILE A 189 -31.96 -3.03 -5.73
CA ILE A 189 -31.15 -3.14 -4.51
C ILE A 189 -31.76 -2.36 -3.32
N ARG A 190 -32.49 -1.27 -3.58
CA ARG A 190 -33.13 -0.46 -2.53
C ARG A 190 -34.43 -1.07 -1.99
N ASP A 191 -35.12 -1.87 -2.80
CA ASP A 191 -36.35 -2.55 -2.38
C ASP A 191 -36.03 -3.64 -1.34
N SER A 192 -36.46 -3.46 -0.09
CA SER A 192 -36.23 -4.42 0.99
C SER A 192 -37.10 -5.69 0.90
N SER A 193 -38.17 -5.69 0.09
CA SER A 193 -39.08 -6.83 -0.05
C SER A 193 -38.56 -7.91 -1.00
N THR A 194 -37.66 -7.56 -1.92
CA THR A 194 -37.11 -8.51 -2.90
C THR A 194 -35.95 -9.33 -2.34
N THR A 195 -36.06 -10.65 -2.46
CA THR A 195 -35.00 -11.60 -2.14
C THR A 195 -33.87 -11.51 -3.17
N LYS A 196 -32.74 -10.88 -2.80
CA LYS A 196 -31.57 -10.65 -3.68
C LYS A 196 -30.68 -11.88 -3.88
N ASN A 197 -31.29 -13.05 -3.92
CA ASN A 197 -30.59 -14.34 -3.93
C ASN A 197 -30.28 -14.79 -5.36
N CYS A 198 -29.03 -15.18 -5.60
CA CYS A 198 -28.50 -15.44 -6.93
C CYS A 198 -27.62 -16.70 -6.94
N PRO A 199 -28.08 -17.81 -7.55
CA PRO A 199 -27.24 -18.98 -7.77
C PRO A 199 -26.26 -18.74 -8.93
N ARG A 200 -25.00 -19.09 -8.70
CA ARG A 200 -23.86 -19.04 -9.63
C ARG A 200 -23.24 -20.43 -9.72
N TYR A 201 -22.68 -20.80 -10.87
CA TYR A 201 -22.07 -22.12 -11.08
C TYR A 201 -20.63 -21.95 -11.55
N LEU A 202 -19.68 -22.22 -10.64
CA LEU A 202 -18.26 -22.00 -10.88
C LEU A 202 -17.59 -23.32 -11.26
N LYS A 203 -17.19 -23.43 -12.53
CA LYS A 203 -16.39 -24.58 -13.00
C LYS A 203 -14.93 -24.40 -12.59
N VAL A 204 -14.37 -25.39 -11.90
CA VAL A 204 -12.98 -25.43 -11.45
C VAL A 204 -12.08 -25.77 -12.65
N PRO A 205 -11.19 -24.85 -13.09
CA PRO A 205 -10.46 -25.01 -14.35
C PRO A 205 -9.20 -25.88 -14.23
N LYS A 206 -8.70 -26.05 -13.00
CA LYS A 206 -7.57 -26.91 -12.58
C LYS A 206 -7.73 -27.22 -11.10
N ARG A 207 -7.23 -28.38 -10.64
CA ARG A 207 -7.29 -28.75 -9.21
C ARG A 207 -6.76 -27.62 -8.32
N MET A 208 -7.56 -27.22 -7.33
CA MET A 208 -7.24 -26.21 -6.33
C MET A 208 -6.98 -26.92 -5.00
N LYS A 209 -5.75 -26.79 -4.49
CA LYS A 209 -5.38 -27.36 -3.18
C LYS A 209 -5.76 -26.41 -2.04
N ALA A 210 -6.27 -26.96 -0.95
CA ALA A 210 -6.56 -26.24 0.28
C ALA A 210 -5.31 -25.60 0.94
N PRO A 211 -5.46 -24.47 1.65
CA PRO A 211 -6.68 -23.66 1.77
C PRO A 211 -6.96 -22.84 0.51
N ILE A 212 -8.23 -22.82 0.08
CA ILE A 212 -8.70 -22.01 -1.05
C ILE A 212 -9.29 -20.71 -0.51
N TYR A 213 -8.77 -19.57 -0.94
CA TYR A 213 -9.13 -18.26 -0.40
C TYR A 213 -10.27 -17.63 -1.19
N ILE A 214 -11.31 -17.20 -0.49
CA ILE A 214 -12.47 -16.48 -1.03
C ILE A 214 -12.23 -14.99 -0.86
N TYR A 215 -12.11 -14.26 -1.96
CA TYR A 215 -12.09 -12.80 -1.96
C TYR A 215 -13.34 -12.23 -2.63
N TYR A 216 -13.86 -11.12 -2.11
CA TYR A 216 -14.68 -10.22 -2.91
C TYR A 216 -13.80 -9.14 -3.53
N GLN A 217 -14.05 -8.81 -4.80
CA GLN A 217 -13.46 -7.67 -5.49
C GLN A 217 -14.50 -6.58 -5.67
N LEU A 218 -14.16 -5.36 -5.29
CA LEU A 218 -14.90 -4.16 -5.66
C LEU A 218 -14.07 -3.34 -6.65
N ASP A 219 -14.68 -2.96 -7.77
CA ASP A 219 -14.14 -1.99 -8.72
C ASP A 219 -14.86 -0.64 -8.57
N ASN A 220 -14.17 0.45 -8.87
CA ASN A 220 -14.68 1.83 -8.84
C ASN A 220 -15.18 2.30 -7.46
N PHE A 221 -14.53 1.86 -6.37
CA PHE A 221 -14.85 2.27 -4.99
C PHE A 221 -13.62 2.88 -4.27
N TYR A 222 -13.67 4.19 -4.01
CA TYR A 222 -12.49 4.99 -3.63
C TYR A 222 -12.22 5.02 -2.11
N GLN A 223 -11.82 3.87 -1.52
CA GLN A 223 -11.39 3.81 -0.11
C GLN A 223 -10.18 4.72 0.21
N ASN A 224 -9.43 5.15 -0.80
CA ASN A 224 -8.28 6.05 -0.68
C ASN A 224 -8.65 7.55 -0.60
N HIS A 225 -9.92 7.93 -0.74
CA HIS A 225 -10.33 9.33 -0.74
C HIS A 225 -10.07 10.02 0.62
N ARG A 226 -9.46 11.22 0.61
CA ARG A 226 -8.98 11.92 1.82
C ARG A 226 -10.03 12.08 2.93
N ARG A 227 -11.31 12.29 2.60
CA ARG A 227 -12.40 12.38 3.60
C ARG A 227 -12.78 11.01 4.15
N TYR A 228 -12.79 9.98 3.31
CA TYR A 228 -13.11 8.59 3.70
C TYR A 228 -12.05 8.02 4.63
N VAL A 229 -10.76 8.07 4.25
CA VAL A 229 -9.63 7.55 5.07
C VAL A 229 -9.57 8.20 6.46
N LYS A 230 -9.95 9.48 6.57
CA LYS A 230 -9.99 10.22 7.84
C LYS A 230 -11.21 9.92 8.72
N SER A 231 -12.30 9.40 8.14
CA SER A 231 -13.58 9.21 8.80
C SER A 231 -13.61 7.91 9.60
N ARG A 232 -12.89 7.93 10.73
CA ARG A 232 -12.77 6.88 11.76
C ARG A 232 -12.13 7.46 13.04
N SER A 233 -12.22 6.77 14.17
CA SER A 233 -11.45 7.11 15.39
C SER A 233 -10.77 5.87 15.97
N ASP A 234 -9.44 5.75 15.79
CA ASP A 234 -8.65 4.60 16.22
C ASP A 234 -8.66 4.41 17.75
N LYS A 235 -8.87 5.50 18.51
CA LYS A 235 -9.10 5.44 19.96
C LYS A 235 -10.48 4.88 20.31
N GLN A 236 -11.52 5.19 19.52
CA GLN A 236 -12.85 4.63 19.75
C GLN A 236 -12.89 3.12 19.43
N LEU A 237 -12.14 2.66 18.42
CA LEU A 237 -12.00 1.22 18.14
C LEU A 237 -11.39 0.43 19.31
N LEU A 238 -10.53 1.07 20.12
CA LEU A 238 -9.88 0.47 21.29
C LEU A 238 -10.68 0.61 22.60
N TYR A 239 -11.33 1.76 22.81
CA TYR A 239 -11.94 2.12 24.11
C TYR A 239 -13.48 2.25 24.07
N GLY A 240 -14.10 2.16 22.89
CA GLY A 240 -15.54 2.28 22.71
C GLY A 240 -16.09 3.61 23.21
N LEU A 241 -17.24 3.55 23.88
CA LEU A 241 -17.90 4.70 24.50
C LEU A 241 -17.07 5.38 25.63
N ARG A 242 -15.97 4.76 26.11
CA ARG A 242 -15.03 5.42 27.04
C ARG A 242 -14.22 6.54 26.34
N HIS A 243 -14.34 6.71 25.02
CA HIS A 243 -13.69 7.79 24.26
C HIS A 243 -14.70 8.67 23.51
N SER A 244 -14.74 9.96 23.85
CA SER A 244 -15.73 10.94 23.37
C SER A 244 -15.25 11.90 22.27
N ASP A 245 -13.94 11.95 21.94
CA ASP A 245 -13.45 12.75 20.81
C ASP A 245 -13.56 11.95 19.51
N THR A 246 -14.78 11.88 18.98
CA THR A 246 -15.12 11.23 17.72
C THR A 246 -15.15 12.21 16.55
N SER A 247 -14.62 13.43 16.73
CA SER A 247 -14.72 14.55 15.78
C SER A 247 -14.15 14.25 14.38
N THR A 248 -13.26 13.27 14.26
CA THR A 248 -12.72 12.74 12.99
C THR A 248 -13.71 11.87 12.22
N CYS A 249 -14.67 11.22 12.87
CA CYS A 249 -15.65 10.31 12.26
C CYS A 249 -16.71 10.99 11.39
N LYS A 250 -16.78 12.32 11.35
CA LYS A 250 -17.80 13.05 10.60
C LYS A 250 -17.83 12.64 9.10
N PRO A 251 -19.02 12.55 8.47
CA PRO A 251 -20.35 12.82 9.02
C PRO A 251 -20.88 11.75 10.01
N GLU A 252 -20.48 10.48 9.85
CA GLU A 252 -21.05 9.33 10.59
C GLU A 252 -20.51 9.19 12.02
N GLU A 253 -20.71 10.22 12.82
CA GLU A 253 -20.33 10.31 14.24
C GLU A 253 -21.49 9.94 15.17
N LEU A 254 -22.70 10.44 14.86
CA LEU A 254 -23.92 10.28 15.65
C LEU A 254 -25.07 9.82 14.75
N SER A 255 -25.95 8.96 15.26
CA SER A 255 -27.27 8.68 14.67
C SER A 255 -28.34 9.06 15.68
N ASN A 256 -29.33 9.87 15.26
CA ASN A 256 -30.38 10.42 16.12
C ASN A 256 -29.86 11.13 17.38
N GLY A 257 -28.69 11.77 17.29
CA GLY A 257 -28.01 12.45 18.40
C GLY A 257 -27.22 11.53 19.35
N ILE A 258 -27.30 10.21 19.16
CA ILE A 258 -26.63 9.20 19.99
C ILE A 258 -25.33 8.74 19.27
N PRO A 259 -24.19 8.59 19.97
CA PRO A 259 -22.92 8.20 19.34
C PRO A 259 -22.98 6.82 18.69
N ILE A 260 -22.30 6.68 17.55
CA ILE A 260 -22.15 5.41 16.82
C ILE A 260 -20.84 4.74 17.25
N VAL A 261 -20.85 3.43 17.49
CA VAL A 261 -19.64 2.60 17.66
C VAL A 261 -19.74 1.38 16.73
N PRO A 262 -18.74 1.11 15.88
CA PRO A 262 -17.64 2.00 15.48
C PRO A 262 -18.11 3.16 14.58
N CYS A 263 -17.64 4.38 14.84
CA CYS A 263 -18.00 5.56 14.04
C CYS A 263 -17.18 5.70 12.74
N GLY A 264 -17.74 6.46 11.80
CA GLY A 264 -17.08 6.92 10.59
C GLY A 264 -17.46 6.17 9.30
N LEU A 265 -17.33 6.86 8.17
CA LEU A 265 -17.71 6.39 6.83
C LEU A 265 -17.09 5.03 6.46
N ILE A 266 -15.88 4.74 6.96
CA ILE A 266 -15.21 3.47 6.67
C ILE A 266 -16.01 2.32 7.28
N ALA A 267 -16.42 2.42 8.54
CA ALA A 267 -17.25 1.40 9.18
C ALA A 267 -18.67 1.42 8.62
N TRP A 268 -19.29 2.60 8.52
CA TRP A 268 -20.68 2.76 8.07
C TRP A 268 -20.96 2.16 6.68
N SER A 269 -19.97 2.15 5.79
CA SER A 269 -20.07 1.56 4.44
C SER A 269 -19.67 0.07 4.34
N LEU A 270 -19.69 -0.67 5.45
CA LEU A 270 -19.31 -2.09 5.55
C LEU A 270 -19.92 -2.96 4.44
N PHE A 271 -19.10 -3.78 3.78
CA PHE A 271 -19.56 -4.72 2.75
C PHE A 271 -20.50 -5.80 3.30
N ASN A 272 -21.60 -6.11 2.61
CA ASN A 272 -22.70 -6.94 3.14
C ASN A 272 -23.31 -7.98 2.18
N ASP A 273 -22.64 -8.29 1.05
CA ASP A 273 -22.98 -9.51 0.32
C ASP A 273 -22.52 -10.74 1.11
N THR A 274 -23.26 -11.84 1.01
CA THR A 274 -22.89 -13.13 1.60
C THR A 274 -22.78 -14.20 0.53
N TYR A 275 -21.92 -15.18 0.80
CA TYR A 275 -21.63 -16.29 -0.10
C TYR A 275 -21.77 -17.62 0.65
N THR A 276 -22.50 -18.56 0.06
CA THR A 276 -22.66 -19.94 0.54
C THR A 276 -22.33 -20.90 -0.61
N PHE A 277 -21.57 -21.96 -0.33
CA PHE A 277 -20.91 -22.78 -1.36
C PHE A 277 -21.35 -24.25 -1.25
N ARG A 278 -21.68 -24.90 -2.37
CA ARG A 278 -22.09 -26.32 -2.40
C ARG A 278 -21.40 -27.09 -3.53
N ARG A 279 -21.00 -28.32 -3.20
CA ARG A 279 -20.46 -29.36 -4.09
C ARG A 279 -21.55 -30.40 -4.27
N GLY A 280 -22.31 -30.30 -5.37
CA GLY A 280 -23.55 -31.07 -5.54
C GLY A 280 -24.53 -30.78 -4.40
N THR A 281 -24.84 -31.80 -3.59
CA THR A 281 -25.70 -31.71 -2.40
C THR A 281 -24.95 -31.34 -1.10
N VAL A 282 -23.61 -31.40 -1.08
CA VAL A 282 -22.80 -31.19 0.13
C VAL A 282 -22.42 -29.71 0.26
N GLU A 283 -22.56 -29.14 1.45
CA GLU A 283 -22.14 -27.76 1.72
C GLU A 283 -20.64 -27.66 2.03
N LEU A 284 -19.94 -26.77 1.32
CA LEU A 284 -18.52 -26.47 1.52
C LEU A 284 -18.40 -25.39 2.60
N LYS A 285 -17.88 -25.77 3.77
CA LYS A 285 -17.84 -24.89 4.94
C LYS A 285 -16.82 -23.77 4.77
N VAL A 286 -17.30 -22.53 4.75
CA VAL A 286 -16.44 -21.34 4.74
C VAL A 286 -15.92 -21.06 6.15
N ASN A 287 -14.60 -21.15 6.33
CA ASN A 287 -13.92 -20.69 7.53
C ASN A 287 -13.68 -19.17 7.44
N ARG A 288 -14.35 -18.40 8.29
CA ARG A 288 -14.15 -16.93 8.42
C ARG A 288 -13.17 -16.55 9.54
N ASN A 289 -12.62 -17.53 10.27
CA ASN A 289 -11.71 -17.30 11.39
C ASN A 289 -10.26 -17.19 10.90
N ASN A 290 -9.48 -16.28 11.49
CA ASN A 290 -8.14 -15.92 11.06
C ASN A 290 -8.11 -15.49 9.58
N ILE A 291 -8.88 -14.45 9.26
CA ILE A 291 -8.85 -13.72 7.98
C ILE A 291 -8.25 -12.31 8.14
N ALA A 292 -8.40 -11.73 9.33
CA ALA A 292 -7.73 -10.51 9.75
C ALA A 292 -6.32 -10.81 10.30
N TRP A 293 -5.51 -9.75 10.41
CA TRP A 293 -4.17 -9.86 10.96
C TRP A 293 -4.22 -9.89 12.49
N LYS A 294 -3.52 -10.85 13.11
CA LYS A 294 -3.47 -11.03 14.57
C LYS A 294 -3.18 -9.72 15.32
N SER A 295 -2.23 -8.93 14.83
CA SER A 295 -1.86 -7.62 15.40
C SER A 295 -2.93 -6.52 15.27
N ASP A 296 -3.87 -6.63 14.33
CA ASP A 296 -5.03 -5.73 14.30
C ASP A 296 -6.03 -6.16 15.39
N ARG A 297 -6.36 -7.47 15.47
CA ARG A 297 -7.28 -8.02 16.48
C ARG A 297 -6.80 -7.80 17.93
N GLU A 298 -5.49 -7.87 18.16
CA GLU A 298 -4.93 -7.77 19.51
C GLU A 298 -4.54 -6.35 19.95
N HIS A 299 -4.36 -5.40 19.02
CA HIS A 299 -3.80 -4.07 19.31
C HIS A 299 -4.50 -2.87 18.64
N LYS A 300 -5.56 -3.07 17.85
CA LYS A 300 -6.32 -1.95 17.22
C LYS A 300 -7.82 -1.98 17.46
N PHE A 301 -8.37 -3.13 17.86
CA PHE A 301 -9.79 -3.30 18.15
C PHE A 301 -9.94 -3.84 19.58
N GLY A 302 -10.83 -3.25 20.37
CA GLY A 302 -10.98 -3.54 21.79
C GLY A 302 -11.78 -4.80 22.06
N LYS A 303 -11.26 -5.67 22.95
CA LYS A 303 -11.92 -6.92 23.38
C LYS A 303 -13.15 -6.72 24.25
N GLU A 304 -13.28 -5.53 24.86
CA GLU A 304 -14.45 -5.10 25.64
C GLU A 304 -15.33 -4.09 24.88
N VAL A 305 -15.06 -3.86 23.60
CA VAL A 305 -15.79 -2.89 22.78
C VAL A 305 -16.76 -3.64 21.88
N TYR A 306 -18.05 -3.33 22.01
CA TYR A 306 -19.14 -3.90 21.23
C TYR A 306 -19.76 -2.82 20.33
N PRO A 307 -20.41 -3.18 19.21
CA PRO A 307 -21.11 -2.21 18.39
C PRO A 307 -22.27 -1.55 19.15
N TYR A 308 -22.52 -0.27 18.89
CA TYR A 308 -23.57 0.51 19.53
C TYR A 308 -24.15 1.54 18.56
N ASN A 309 -25.48 1.59 18.47
CA ASN A 309 -26.23 2.49 17.57
C ASN A 309 -25.82 2.41 16.07
N PHE A 310 -25.20 1.30 15.66
CA PHE A 310 -24.65 1.09 14.33
C PHE A 310 -25.75 0.71 13.31
N GLN A 311 -25.72 1.31 12.11
CA GLN A 311 -26.77 1.26 11.07
C GLN A 311 -28.20 1.61 11.55
N ASN A 312 -28.38 2.16 12.75
CA ASN A 312 -29.67 2.41 13.39
C ASN A 312 -30.33 3.74 12.97
N GLY A 313 -30.06 4.21 11.76
CA GLY A 313 -30.56 5.46 11.21
C GLY A 313 -31.39 5.23 9.94
N SER A 314 -32.11 6.27 9.48
CA SER A 314 -32.88 6.21 8.23
C SER A 314 -32.02 6.02 6.97
N LEU A 315 -30.71 6.22 7.09
CA LEU A 315 -29.72 5.94 6.05
C LEU A 315 -28.81 4.79 6.50
N ILE A 316 -28.91 3.65 5.82
CA ILE A 316 -28.06 2.48 6.02
C ILE A 316 -26.97 2.49 4.95
N GLY A 317 -25.71 2.40 5.37
CA GLY A 317 -24.55 2.49 4.47
C GLY A 317 -24.03 1.15 3.95
N GLY A 318 -24.44 0.05 4.58
CA GLY A 318 -23.88 -1.27 4.30
C GLY A 318 -24.38 -2.35 5.27
N GLY A 319 -23.45 -3.18 5.74
CA GLY A 319 -23.73 -4.27 6.69
C GLY A 319 -23.92 -3.78 8.11
N ASN A 320 -24.69 -4.53 8.89
CA ASN A 320 -24.75 -4.38 10.33
C ASN A 320 -23.67 -5.28 11.01
N LEU A 321 -23.41 -5.04 12.29
CA LEU A 321 -22.47 -5.80 13.12
C LEU A 321 -23.24 -6.57 14.19
N ASP A 322 -22.65 -7.65 14.71
CA ASP A 322 -23.25 -8.41 15.81
C ASP A 322 -23.07 -7.65 17.14
N LEU A 323 -24.17 -7.36 17.84
CA LEU A 323 -24.15 -6.62 19.11
C LEU A 323 -23.53 -7.43 20.26
N HIS A 324 -23.44 -8.76 20.14
CA HIS A 324 -22.95 -9.67 21.17
C HIS A 324 -21.50 -10.10 20.98
N ILE A 325 -20.84 -9.69 19.88
CA ILE A 325 -19.44 -10.06 19.56
C ILE A 325 -18.56 -8.78 19.64
N PRO A 326 -17.41 -8.80 20.35
CA PRO A 326 -16.55 -7.62 20.44
C PRO A 326 -15.86 -7.30 19.11
N LEU A 327 -15.50 -6.04 18.90
CA LEU A 327 -14.92 -5.56 17.64
C LEU A 327 -13.57 -6.22 17.29
N SER A 328 -12.86 -6.81 18.27
CA SER A 328 -11.64 -7.60 18.04
C SER A 328 -11.86 -8.89 17.26
N ASP A 329 -13.08 -9.44 17.34
CA ASP A 329 -13.41 -10.80 16.92
C ASP A 329 -14.30 -10.79 15.65
N GLN A 330 -14.93 -9.65 15.33
CA GLN A 330 -15.62 -9.42 14.06
C GLN A 330 -14.62 -9.17 12.92
N GLU A 331 -13.91 -10.23 12.50
CA GLU A 331 -12.77 -10.13 11.58
C GLU A 331 -13.11 -9.48 10.21
N ASP A 332 -14.33 -9.62 9.71
CA ASP A 332 -14.81 -8.96 8.48
C ASP A 332 -14.75 -7.43 8.56
N LEU A 333 -15.14 -6.85 9.70
CA LEU A 333 -14.99 -5.41 9.96
C LEU A 333 -13.52 -5.01 9.90
N ILE A 334 -12.64 -5.79 10.51
CA ILE A 334 -11.20 -5.51 10.57
C ILE A 334 -10.59 -5.56 9.16
N VAL A 335 -10.98 -6.55 8.34
CA VAL A 335 -10.59 -6.64 6.93
C VAL A 335 -11.12 -5.45 6.12
N TRP A 336 -12.36 -5.01 6.36
CA TRP A 336 -12.95 -3.86 5.67
C TRP A 336 -12.25 -2.53 6.05
N MET A 337 -12.08 -2.27 7.35
CA MET A 337 -11.50 -1.05 7.93
C MET A 337 -10.06 -0.75 7.47
N ARG A 338 -9.31 -1.77 7.02
CA ARG A 338 -8.01 -1.59 6.37
C ARG A 338 -8.19 -1.06 4.93
N THR A 339 -8.33 0.26 4.81
CA THR A 339 -8.57 0.99 3.54
C THR A 339 -7.62 0.58 2.41
N ALA A 340 -8.17 0.24 1.24
CA ALA A 340 -7.41 -0.03 0.04
C ALA A 340 -6.80 1.25 -0.59
N ALA A 341 -5.63 1.10 -1.23
CA ALA A 341 -4.92 2.20 -1.88
C ALA A 341 -5.42 2.51 -3.32
N LEU A 342 -6.15 1.58 -3.93
CA LEU A 342 -6.63 1.64 -5.33
C LEU A 342 -8.16 1.50 -5.38
N PRO A 343 -8.85 2.04 -6.40
CA PRO A 343 -10.30 1.93 -6.54
C PRO A 343 -10.79 0.56 -7.03
N SER A 344 -9.89 -0.31 -7.47
CA SER A 344 -10.13 -1.74 -7.70
C SER A 344 -9.31 -2.51 -6.66
N PHE A 345 -9.98 -3.23 -5.77
CA PHE A 345 -9.32 -3.96 -4.68
C PHE A 345 -10.06 -5.24 -4.28
N ARG A 346 -9.29 -6.18 -3.71
CA ARG A 346 -9.79 -7.45 -3.16
C ARG A 346 -9.74 -7.43 -1.64
N LYS A 347 -10.70 -8.08 -0.99
CA LYS A 347 -10.79 -8.28 0.46
C LYS A 347 -11.08 -9.75 0.75
N LEU A 348 -10.42 -10.32 1.75
CA LEU A 348 -10.60 -11.73 2.13
C LEU A 348 -11.92 -11.88 2.91
N TYR A 349 -12.83 -12.72 2.42
CA TYR A 349 -14.11 -13.07 3.06
C TYR A 349 -13.98 -14.30 3.97
N GLY A 350 -13.13 -15.24 3.56
CA GLY A 350 -13.03 -16.56 4.17
C GLY A 350 -12.16 -17.48 3.34
N LYS A 351 -12.10 -18.74 3.76
CA LYS A 351 -11.32 -19.79 3.13
C LYS A 351 -12.05 -21.12 3.23
N ILE A 352 -11.90 -21.95 2.20
CA ILE A 352 -12.40 -23.32 2.14
C ILE A 352 -11.20 -24.21 2.43
N GLU A 353 -11.33 -25.09 3.44
CA GLU A 353 -10.26 -25.97 3.90
C GLU A 353 -10.26 -27.33 3.17
N ASP A 354 -11.18 -27.51 2.21
CA ASP A 354 -11.27 -28.66 1.29
C ASP A 354 -10.54 -28.41 -0.04
N ASP A 355 -9.97 -29.47 -0.62
CA ASP A 355 -9.53 -29.48 -2.03
C ASP A 355 -10.75 -29.47 -2.98
N LEU A 356 -10.58 -28.83 -4.15
CA LEU A 356 -11.51 -28.89 -5.29
C LEU A 356 -10.77 -29.44 -6.52
N ASP A 357 -11.36 -30.41 -7.22
CA ASP A 357 -10.71 -31.11 -8.34
C ASP A 357 -11.05 -30.51 -9.72
N GLU A 358 -10.25 -30.84 -10.74
CA GLU A 358 -10.38 -30.26 -12.08
C GLU A 358 -11.68 -30.70 -12.77
N GLY A 359 -12.41 -29.73 -13.34
CA GLY A 359 -13.70 -29.96 -13.99
C GLY A 359 -14.92 -29.95 -13.06
N GLU A 360 -14.71 -29.96 -11.73
CA GLU A 360 -15.75 -29.86 -10.72
C GLU A 360 -16.57 -28.56 -10.84
N VAL A 361 -17.85 -28.59 -10.44
CA VAL A 361 -18.72 -27.40 -10.47
C VAL A 361 -19.19 -27.09 -9.05
N VAL A 362 -18.75 -25.94 -8.53
CA VAL A 362 -19.19 -25.41 -7.25
C VAL A 362 -20.38 -24.49 -7.47
N ALA A 363 -21.53 -24.85 -6.91
CA ALA A 363 -22.68 -23.96 -6.85
C ALA A 363 -22.46 -22.93 -5.74
N VAL A 364 -22.48 -21.65 -6.07
CA VAL A 364 -22.39 -20.56 -5.10
C VAL A 364 -23.71 -19.81 -5.06
N ASN A 365 -24.33 -19.76 -3.89
CA ASN A 365 -25.54 -19.02 -3.65
C ASN A 365 -25.17 -17.68 -2.99
N VAL A 366 -25.31 -16.61 -3.77
CA VAL A 366 -24.86 -15.23 -3.46
C VAL A 366 -26.06 -14.38 -3.04
N MET A 367 -25.96 -13.65 -1.93
CA MET A 367 -26.92 -12.60 -1.59
C MET A 367 -26.38 -11.23 -2.03
N ASN A 368 -26.96 -10.68 -3.08
CA ASN A 368 -26.53 -9.44 -3.75
C ASN A 368 -27.11 -8.20 -3.04
N ASN A 369 -26.63 -7.89 -1.84
CA ASN A 369 -27.13 -6.81 -0.97
C ASN A 369 -26.43 -5.46 -1.18
N TYR A 370 -25.13 -5.46 -1.50
CA TYR A 370 -24.29 -4.26 -1.44
C TYR A 370 -24.45 -3.38 -2.68
N ASN A 371 -25.00 -2.17 -2.51
CA ASN A 371 -25.31 -1.27 -3.61
C ASN A 371 -24.04 -0.68 -4.25
N THR A 372 -23.69 -1.19 -5.43
CA THR A 372 -22.62 -0.66 -6.28
C THR A 372 -23.15 0.12 -7.48
N TYR A 373 -24.37 -0.17 -7.93
CA TYR A 373 -24.95 0.40 -9.14
C TYR A 373 -25.14 1.92 -9.05
N SER A 374 -25.41 2.47 -7.85
CA SER A 374 -25.58 3.92 -7.66
C SER A 374 -24.31 4.75 -7.88
N PHE A 375 -23.13 4.14 -7.99
CA PHE A 375 -21.88 4.82 -8.34
C PHE A 375 -21.14 4.17 -9.53
N GLY A 376 -21.79 3.25 -10.26
CA GLY A 376 -21.14 2.51 -11.34
C GLY A 376 -20.01 1.59 -10.85
N GLY A 377 -20.11 1.07 -9.63
CA GLY A 377 -19.23 0.03 -9.12
C GLY A 377 -19.49 -1.32 -9.78
N LYS A 378 -18.49 -2.22 -9.72
CA LYS A 378 -18.66 -3.63 -10.10
C LYS A 378 -18.23 -4.53 -8.95
N LYS A 379 -18.83 -5.72 -8.88
CA LYS A 379 -18.56 -6.73 -7.85
C LYS A 379 -18.17 -8.06 -8.50
N LYS A 380 -17.16 -8.72 -7.93
CA LYS A 380 -16.73 -10.05 -8.40
C LYS A 380 -16.46 -10.95 -7.22
N LEU A 381 -16.83 -12.21 -7.35
CA LEU A 381 -16.39 -13.26 -6.44
C LEU A 381 -15.11 -13.87 -7.02
N VAL A 382 -14.08 -14.02 -6.18
CA VAL A 382 -12.78 -14.56 -6.59
C VAL A 382 -12.40 -15.72 -5.68
N LEU A 383 -12.24 -16.91 -6.27
CA LEU A 383 -11.64 -18.06 -5.59
C LEU A 383 -10.20 -18.21 -6.08
N THR A 384 -9.23 -18.27 -5.17
CA THR A 384 -7.81 -18.40 -5.54
C THR A 384 -7.06 -19.32 -4.59
N THR A 385 -6.13 -20.10 -5.14
CA THR A 385 -5.04 -20.66 -4.33
C THR A 385 -4.00 -19.57 -4.04
N MET A 386 -2.99 -19.87 -3.21
CA MET A 386 -1.85 -18.98 -2.98
C MET A 386 -0.54 -19.78 -3.04
N THR A 387 0.54 -19.12 -3.47
CA THR A 387 1.91 -19.63 -3.34
C THR A 387 2.71 -18.76 -2.37
N TRP A 388 3.99 -19.09 -2.17
CA TRP A 388 4.90 -18.33 -1.30
C TRP A 388 5.12 -16.87 -1.75
N VAL A 389 4.82 -16.53 -3.02
CA VAL A 389 4.83 -15.15 -3.55
C VAL A 389 3.53 -14.41 -3.23
N GLY A 390 2.45 -15.13 -2.93
CA GLY A 390 1.11 -14.59 -2.69
C GLY A 390 0.08 -15.13 -3.69
N GLY A 391 -0.78 -14.24 -4.19
CA GLY A 391 -1.72 -14.54 -5.27
C GLY A 391 -1.09 -14.36 -6.67
N LYS A 392 -1.89 -14.59 -7.70
CA LYS A 392 -1.50 -14.50 -9.11
C LYS A 392 -1.07 -13.07 -9.50
N ASN A 393 0.21 -12.88 -9.81
CA ASN A 393 0.75 -11.60 -10.27
C ASN A 393 2.08 -11.78 -11.05
N ASP A 394 1.98 -11.89 -12.37
CA ASP A 394 3.13 -12.10 -13.26
C ASP A 394 4.11 -10.90 -13.31
N PHE A 395 3.69 -9.70 -12.87
CA PHE A 395 4.48 -8.47 -12.99
C PHE A 395 5.86 -8.58 -12.37
N LEU A 396 5.97 -9.16 -11.17
CA LEU A 396 7.26 -9.24 -10.44
C LEU A 396 8.26 -10.12 -11.20
N GLY A 397 7.83 -11.28 -11.67
CA GLY A 397 8.68 -12.19 -12.44
C GLY A 397 9.08 -11.61 -13.80
N LEU A 398 8.13 -10.99 -14.51
CA LEU A 398 8.40 -10.30 -15.78
C LEU A 398 9.36 -9.11 -15.60
N ALA A 399 9.26 -8.34 -14.52
CA ALA A 399 10.16 -7.23 -14.22
C ALA A 399 11.59 -7.72 -13.95
N TYR A 400 11.77 -8.78 -13.17
CA TYR A 400 13.09 -9.39 -12.94
C TYR A 400 13.69 -9.99 -14.22
N ILE A 401 12.87 -10.62 -15.07
CA ILE A 401 13.33 -11.12 -16.38
C ILE A 401 13.77 -9.96 -17.27
N PHE A 402 12.95 -8.90 -17.39
CA PHE A 402 13.27 -7.72 -18.19
C PHE A 402 14.58 -7.05 -17.75
N VAL A 403 14.73 -6.77 -16.44
CA VAL A 403 15.96 -6.18 -15.88
C VAL A 403 17.16 -7.09 -16.15
N GLY A 404 17.03 -8.41 -15.92
CA GLY A 404 18.09 -9.37 -16.19
C GLY A 404 18.52 -9.40 -17.67
N SER A 405 17.57 -9.47 -18.59
CA SER A 405 17.83 -9.43 -20.04
C SER A 405 18.48 -8.12 -20.49
N CYS A 406 18.03 -6.96 -19.96
CA CYS A 406 18.69 -5.68 -20.20
C CYS A 406 20.14 -5.66 -19.67
N CYS A 407 20.40 -6.26 -18.51
CA CYS A 407 21.76 -6.37 -17.97
C CYS A 407 22.67 -7.26 -18.83
N ILE A 408 22.18 -8.37 -19.41
CA ILE A 408 22.94 -9.14 -20.42
C ILE A 408 23.25 -8.26 -21.63
N LEU A 409 22.24 -7.62 -22.21
CA LEU A 409 22.40 -6.82 -23.43
C LEU A 409 23.42 -5.69 -23.24
N ILE A 410 23.32 -4.95 -22.13
CA ILE A 410 24.26 -3.89 -21.76
C ILE A 410 25.68 -4.45 -21.55
N SER A 411 25.81 -5.61 -20.90
CA SER A 411 27.10 -6.27 -20.71
C SER A 411 27.74 -6.69 -22.04
N VAL A 412 26.99 -7.32 -22.94
CA VAL A 412 27.47 -7.73 -24.28
C VAL A 412 27.90 -6.50 -25.11
N ILE A 413 27.13 -5.41 -25.04
CA ILE A 413 27.50 -4.13 -25.70
C ILE A 413 28.81 -3.58 -25.12
N PHE A 414 28.98 -3.57 -23.78
CA PHE A 414 30.24 -3.11 -23.17
C PHE A 414 31.43 -4.02 -23.50
N ILE A 415 31.25 -5.34 -23.55
CA ILE A 415 32.29 -6.29 -23.99
C ILE A 415 32.69 -5.98 -25.43
N PHE A 416 31.72 -5.86 -26.35
CA PHE A 416 31.97 -5.55 -27.77
C PHE A 416 32.69 -4.21 -27.96
N LEU A 417 32.24 -3.16 -27.27
CA LEU A 417 32.87 -1.84 -27.33
C LEU A 417 34.29 -1.85 -26.73
N HIS A 418 34.52 -2.59 -25.65
CA HIS A 418 35.83 -2.68 -25.01
C HIS A 418 36.85 -3.46 -25.86
N VAL A 419 36.42 -4.53 -26.54
CA VAL A 419 37.24 -5.32 -27.47
C VAL A 419 37.51 -4.57 -28.76
N ARG A 420 36.51 -3.86 -29.32
CA ARG A 420 36.66 -3.12 -30.58
C ARG A 420 37.48 -1.83 -30.43
N ASN A 421 37.23 -1.07 -29.34
CA ASN A 421 37.84 0.24 -29.09
C ASN A 421 38.57 0.24 -27.72
N PRO A 422 39.64 -0.57 -27.56
CA PRO A 422 40.38 -0.61 -26.30
C PRO A 422 41.04 0.73 -26.00
N ARG A 423 40.69 1.34 -24.86
CA ARG A 423 41.30 2.57 -24.35
C ARG A 423 42.15 2.25 -23.12
N ALA A 424 43.40 2.71 -23.12
CA ALA A 424 44.27 2.60 -21.96
C ALA A 424 43.71 3.40 -20.76
N TYR A 425 43.77 2.81 -19.56
CA TYR A 425 43.23 3.44 -18.36
C TYR A 425 44.12 4.61 -17.92
N GLY A 426 43.53 5.79 -17.74
CA GLY A 426 44.26 7.00 -17.31
C GLY A 426 45.15 7.65 -18.39
N ASP A 427 44.96 7.28 -19.66
CA ASP A 427 45.71 7.82 -20.80
C ASP A 427 45.68 9.37 -20.85
N ALA A 428 46.86 9.96 -20.70
CA ALA A 428 47.06 11.40 -20.65
C ALA A 428 46.90 12.11 -22.01
N SER A 429 47.02 11.40 -23.14
CA SER A 429 46.84 11.99 -24.48
C SER A 429 45.41 12.51 -24.70
N LEU A 430 44.45 11.89 -24.02
CA LEU A 430 43.02 12.18 -24.09
C LEU A 430 42.57 13.33 -23.18
N LEU A 431 43.49 13.90 -22.39
CA LEU A 431 43.22 15.10 -21.58
C LEU A 431 42.94 16.29 -22.51
N SER A 432 41.91 17.06 -22.21
CA SER A 432 41.36 18.09 -23.11
C SER A 432 42.32 19.22 -23.49
N PHE A 433 43.37 19.43 -22.70
CA PHE A 433 44.46 20.36 -22.98
C PHE A 433 45.53 19.74 -23.89
N ASN A 434 45.97 18.50 -23.62
CA ASN A 434 46.93 17.77 -24.46
C ASN A 434 46.38 17.54 -25.87
N ARG A 435 45.07 17.28 -25.99
CA ARG A 435 44.41 17.09 -27.30
C ARG A 435 44.46 18.32 -28.21
N LYS A 436 44.78 19.52 -27.71
CA LYS A 436 44.92 20.75 -28.50
C LYS A 436 46.30 20.96 -29.11
N SER A 437 47.37 20.34 -28.57
CA SER A 437 48.74 20.51 -29.09
C SER A 437 49.08 19.57 -30.26
N ILE A 438 48.09 18.87 -30.81
CA ILE A 438 48.21 17.92 -31.93
C ILE A 438 47.43 18.46 -33.17
N SER A 439 46.75 19.60 -33.03
CA SER A 439 45.93 20.23 -34.07
C SER A 439 46.32 21.71 -34.28
N GLY A 440 47.62 21.96 -34.33
CA GLY A 440 48.24 23.27 -34.59
C GLY A 440 49.50 23.08 -35.42
#